data_AF-A0A3B4CME7-F1
#
_entry.id   AF-A0A3B4CME7-F1
#
_cell.length_a   1.000
_cell.length_b   1.000
_cell.length_c   1.000
_cell.angle_alpha   90.00
_cell.angle_beta   90.00
_cell.angle_gamma   90.00
#
_symmetry.space_group_name_H-M   'P 1'
#
loop_
_entity.id
_entity.type
_entity.pdbx_description
1 polymer ?
#
loop_
_entity_poly.entity_id
_entity_poly.type
_entity_poly.pdbx_seq_one_letter_code
_entity_poly.pdbx_strand_id
1 'polypeptide(L)'
;MNKQLLLITLLHKTLCIYALRFSCLFYFFLILFTFFDFHSTACRANYTDLVTVYSDEDNTALTNLTNLTSSWMFWIGLNRNQFSVKWSNGDDVTFNNLTGVCGSGSCCAAMKADGSWESLQCTEKRNFMCYKGGNY
;
A
#
# COMPACT_ATOMS: atom_id res chain seq x y z
N MET A 1 -20.24 8.77 24.65
CA MET A 1 -20.29 7.36 25.07
C MET A 1 -20.23 6.47 23.83
N ASN A 2 -19.03 6.03 23.42
CA ASN A 2 -18.81 4.67 22.95
C ASN A 2 -17.30 4.38 22.96
N LYS A 3 -16.91 3.42 23.80
CA LYS A 3 -15.54 3.01 24.10
C LYS A 3 -15.24 1.78 23.24
N GLN A 4 -14.40 1.86 22.21
CA GLN A 4 -13.79 0.68 21.55
C GLN A 4 -12.45 0.95 20.84
N LEU A 5 -11.79 2.09 21.11
CA LEU A 5 -10.59 2.51 20.37
C LEU A 5 -9.23 2.20 21.04
N LEU A 6 -9.09 1.13 21.85
CA LEU A 6 -7.90 0.96 22.73
C LEU A 6 -7.20 -0.42 22.75
N LEU A 7 -7.50 -1.36 21.85
CA LEU A 7 -7.01 -2.76 22.03
C LEU A 7 -5.92 -3.28 21.08
N ILE A 8 -5.43 -2.52 20.09
CA ILE A 8 -4.45 -3.07 19.12
C ILE A 8 -3.04 -2.46 19.24
N THR A 9 -2.85 -1.38 20.00
CA THR A 9 -1.55 -0.68 20.11
C THR A 9 -0.61 -1.24 21.19
N LEU A 10 -0.98 -2.29 21.94
CA LEU A 10 -0.20 -2.77 23.10
C LEU A 10 0.47 -4.14 22.94
N LEU A 11 0.25 -4.89 21.86
CA LEU A 11 0.91 -6.20 21.67
C LEU A 11 2.26 -6.16 20.93
N HIS A 12 2.61 -5.03 20.30
CA HIS A 12 3.87 -4.91 19.54
C HIS A 12 5.07 -4.40 20.35
N LYS A 13 4.90 -3.96 21.61
CA LYS A 13 6.05 -3.45 22.40
C LYS A 13 6.86 -4.55 23.10
N THR A 14 6.36 -5.77 23.20
CA THR A 14 7.00 -6.82 24.01
C THR A 14 7.73 -7.89 23.19
N LEU A 15 7.67 -7.84 21.85
CA LEU A 15 8.37 -8.79 20.96
C LEU A 15 9.73 -8.29 20.42
N CYS A 16 10.14 -7.05 20.72
CA CYS A 16 11.43 -6.50 20.26
C CYS A 16 12.68 -7.06 20.96
N ILE A 17 12.55 -7.98 21.92
CA ILE A 17 13.68 -8.43 22.76
C ILE A 17 14.25 -9.80 22.30
N TYR A 18 13.54 -10.59 21.49
CA TYR A 18 13.93 -11.99 21.22
C TYR A 18 13.88 -12.42 19.75
N ALA A 19 14.56 -11.73 18.82
CA ALA A 19 15.06 -12.36 17.57
C ALA A 19 15.90 -11.38 16.76
N LEU A 20 17.21 -11.39 17.00
CA LEU A 20 18.21 -10.90 16.07
C LEU A 20 18.16 -11.77 14.81
N ARG A 21 17.49 -11.32 13.71
CA ARG A 21 17.66 -11.73 12.27
C ARG A 21 16.60 -11.18 11.28
N PHE A 22 15.96 -10.03 11.54
CA PHE A 22 14.90 -9.50 10.64
C PHE A 22 15.00 -7.99 10.35
N SER A 23 16.20 -7.47 10.07
CA SER A 23 16.45 -6.03 9.87
C SER A 23 16.05 -5.47 8.49
N CYS A 24 14.98 -5.96 7.84
CA CYS A 24 14.46 -5.31 6.62
C CYS A 24 12.95 -5.47 6.37
N LEU A 25 12.30 -6.49 6.94
CA LEU A 25 10.94 -6.90 6.55
C LEU A 25 9.78 -6.17 7.24
N PHE A 26 10.01 -5.06 7.94
CA PHE A 26 9.02 -4.45 8.85
C PHE A 26 8.55 -3.04 8.44
N TYR A 27 8.19 -2.80 7.16
CA TYR A 27 7.84 -1.43 6.73
C TYR A 27 6.58 -1.26 5.87
N PHE A 28 5.67 -2.22 5.88
CA PHE A 28 4.40 -2.08 5.17
C PHE A 28 3.22 -2.28 6.13
N PHE A 29 2.48 -1.19 6.39
CA PHE A 29 1.26 -1.26 7.18
C PHE A 29 0.06 -1.23 6.24
N LEU A 30 -0.72 -2.33 6.24
CA LEU A 30 -2.04 -2.38 5.61
C LEU A 30 -3.00 -1.50 6.42
N ILE A 31 -3.51 -0.44 5.81
CA ILE A 31 -4.53 0.41 6.44
C ILE A 31 -5.89 -0.02 5.91
N LEU A 32 -6.66 -0.67 6.79
CA LEU A 32 -8.04 -1.07 6.55
C LEU A 32 -8.98 0.05 7.02
N PHE A 33 -8.99 1.20 6.35
CA PHE A 33 -9.99 2.24 6.63
C PHE A 33 -10.65 2.73 5.33
N THR A 34 -11.86 2.24 5.10
CA THR A 34 -12.68 2.37 3.88
C THR A 34 -13.46 3.69 3.78
N PHE A 35 -12.85 4.84 4.12
CA PHE A 35 -13.58 6.10 4.20
C PHE A 35 -12.91 7.35 3.62
N PHE A 36 -11.80 7.21 2.89
CA PHE A 36 -11.16 8.36 2.23
C PHE A 36 -11.25 8.26 0.71
N ASP A 37 -11.84 9.28 0.09
CA ASP A 37 -11.86 9.48 -1.36
C ASP A 37 -10.46 9.82 -1.93
N PHE A 38 -9.47 10.01 -1.06
CA PHE A 38 -8.07 10.30 -1.40
C PHE A 38 -7.11 9.40 -0.59
N HIS A 39 -6.80 8.22 -1.14
CA HIS A 39 -5.93 7.20 -0.51
C HIS A 39 -4.54 7.74 -0.12
N SER A 40 -3.94 8.55 -0.99
CA SER A 40 -2.62 9.13 -0.76
C SER A 40 -2.62 10.16 0.39
N THR A 41 -3.71 10.92 0.55
CA THR A 41 -3.90 11.82 1.71
C THR A 41 -4.09 11.03 3.00
N ALA A 42 -4.80 9.91 2.96
CA ALA A 42 -4.98 9.05 4.12
C ALA A 42 -3.67 8.42 4.61
N CYS A 43 -2.79 7.98 3.68
CA CYS A 43 -1.43 7.59 4.04
C CYS A 43 -0.66 8.75 4.66
N ARG A 44 -0.58 9.90 4.00
CA ARG A 44 0.17 11.08 4.49
C ARG A 44 -0.32 11.64 5.84
N ALA A 45 -1.54 11.34 6.26
CA ALA A 45 -2.04 11.74 7.56
C ALA A 45 -1.31 11.05 8.73
N ASN A 46 -0.84 9.81 8.55
CA ASN A 46 -0.25 9.00 9.62
C ASN A 46 1.08 8.32 9.23
N TYR A 47 1.43 8.35 7.95
CA TYR A 47 2.53 7.62 7.28
C TYR A 47 3.18 8.51 6.22
N THR A 48 4.09 7.96 5.40
CA THR A 48 4.79 8.74 4.37
C THR A 48 3.99 8.84 3.10
N ASP A 49 3.63 7.72 2.46
CA ASP A 49 2.73 7.70 1.30
C ASP A 49 2.20 6.28 1.06
N LEU A 50 1.47 6.09 -0.03
CA LEU A 50 1.15 4.78 -0.60
C LEU A 50 2.43 4.03 -0.98
N VAL A 51 2.40 2.70 -0.83
CA VAL A 51 3.57 1.86 -1.15
C VAL A 51 4.02 2.04 -2.60
N THR A 52 5.33 2.13 -2.77
CA THR A 52 6.03 2.12 -4.05
C THR A 52 6.71 0.77 -4.20
N VAL A 53 6.73 0.22 -5.41
CA VAL A 53 7.30 -1.11 -5.68
C VAL A 53 8.49 -0.94 -6.62
N TYR A 54 9.69 -1.27 -6.15
CA TYR A 54 10.92 -1.07 -6.93
C TYR A 54 11.46 -2.36 -7.54
N SER A 55 11.05 -3.52 -7.04
CA SER A 55 11.50 -4.83 -7.53
C SER A 55 10.46 -5.95 -7.36
N ASP A 56 10.79 -7.14 -7.87
CA ASP A 56 9.97 -8.34 -7.70
C ASP A 56 9.94 -8.82 -6.23
N GLU A 57 11.03 -8.60 -5.50
CA GLU A 57 11.12 -8.90 -4.06
C GLU A 57 10.15 -8.01 -3.26
N ASP A 58 10.10 -6.70 -3.56
CA ASP A 58 9.13 -5.78 -2.96
C ASP A 58 7.69 -6.23 -3.27
N ASN A 59 7.44 -6.60 -4.54
CA ASN A 59 6.14 -7.06 -5.00
C ASN A 59 5.68 -8.32 -4.26
N THR A 60 6.58 -9.29 -4.11
CA THR A 60 6.34 -10.54 -3.38
C THR A 60 6.08 -10.29 -1.90
N ALA A 61 6.86 -9.40 -1.28
CA ALA A 61 6.67 -9.03 0.12
C ALA A 61 5.28 -8.40 0.37
N LEU A 62 4.86 -7.47 -0.50
CA LEU A 62 3.54 -6.84 -0.43
C LEU A 62 2.40 -7.84 -0.71
N THR A 63 2.59 -8.74 -1.68
CA THR A 63 1.60 -9.78 -2.01
C THR A 63 1.30 -10.67 -0.82
N ASN A 64 2.33 -11.08 -0.06
CA ASN A 64 2.15 -11.86 1.15
C ASN A 64 1.30 -11.15 2.20
N LEU A 65 1.37 -9.82 2.28
CA LEU A 65 0.52 -9.03 3.17
C LEU A 65 -0.94 -9.01 2.70
N THR A 66 -1.19 -8.89 1.40
CA THR A 66 -2.56 -8.90 0.86
C THR A 66 -3.29 -10.20 1.20
N ASN A 67 -2.58 -11.33 1.18
CA ASN A 67 -3.10 -12.67 1.50
C ASN A 67 -3.50 -12.84 2.98
N LEU A 68 -3.11 -11.94 3.88
CA LEU A 68 -3.51 -11.97 5.29
C LEU A 68 -4.91 -11.36 5.53
N THR A 69 -5.58 -10.89 4.48
CA THR A 69 -6.82 -10.11 4.60
C THR A 69 -7.95 -10.68 3.74
N SER A 70 -9.20 -10.32 4.05
CA SER A 70 -10.37 -10.67 3.23
C SER A 70 -10.60 -9.73 2.04
N SER A 71 -9.73 -8.74 1.82
CA SER A 71 -9.86 -7.79 0.73
C SER A 71 -9.18 -8.30 -0.53
N TRP A 72 -9.83 -8.11 -1.67
CA TRP A 72 -9.41 -8.72 -2.93
C TRP A 72 -8.30 -7.93 -3.62
N MET A 73 -8.23 -6.62 -3.39
CA MET A 73 -7.22 -5.75 -4.00
C MET A 73 -6.93 -4.51 -3.14
N PHE A 74 -5.69 -4.04 -3.21
CA PHE A 74 -5.21 -2.91 -2.42
C PHE A 74 -4.59 -1.84 -3.30
N TRP A 75 -4.95 -0.58 -3.08
CA TRP A 75 -4.28 0.54 -3.75
C TRP A 75 -2.80 0.61 -3.38
N ILE A 76 -1.98 0.80 -4.41
CA ILE A 76 -0.56 1.15 -4.33
C ILE A 76 -0.33 2.55 -4.92
N GLY A 77 0.88 3.09 -4.79
CA GLY A 77 1.19 4.47 -5.15
C GLY A 77 1.20 4.79 -6.65
N LEU A 78 0.98 3.79 -7.52
CA LEU A 78 1.09 3.99 -8.96
C LEU A 78 -0.12 4.75 -9.50
N ASN A 79 0.15 5.92 -10.09
CA ASN A 79 -0.83 6.75 -10.76
C ASN A 79 -0.48 6.87 -12.24
N ARG A 80 -1.51 6.80 -13.09
CA ARG A 80 -1.40 6.88 -14.55
C ARG A 80 -2.43 7.84 -15.10
N ASN A 81 -2.01 8.69 -16.03
CA ASN A 81 -2.91 9.43 -16.90
C ASN A 81 -2.47 9.23 -18.37
N GLN A 82 -3.07 9.98 -19.30
CA GLN A 82 -2.78 9.83 -20.73
C GLN A 82 -1.30 10.07 -21.11
N PHE A 83 -0.55 10.82 -20.29
CA PHE A 83 0.80 11.30 -20.64
C PHE A 83 1.89 10.86 -19.65
N SER A 84 1.51 10.28 -18.51
CA SER A 84 2.45 10.01 -17.42
C SER A 84 2.04 8.77 -16.62
N VAL A 85 3.05 7.99 -16.23
CA VAL A 85 2.95 6.94 -15.21
C VAL A 85 4.02 7.23 -14.16
N LYS A 86 3.61 7.48 -12.92
CA LYS A 86 4.52 7.86 -11.83
C LYS A 86 4.05 7.31 -10.50
N TRP A 87 4.99 7.12 -9.59
CA TRP A 87 4.69 6.82 -8.20
C TRP A 87 4.24 8.08 -7.46
N SER A 88 3.40 7.92 -6.44
CA SER A 88 2.86 9.04 -5.65
C SER A 88 3.93 9.76 -4.84
N ASN A 89 5.06 9.10 -4.57
CA ASN A 89 6.24 9.70 -3.95
C ASN A 89 7.10 10.54 -4.93
N GLY A 90 6.76 10.54 -6.22
CA GLY A 90 7.44 11.29 -7.28
C GLY A 90 8.47 10.49 -8.10
N ASP A 91 8.81 9.28 -7.66
CA ASP A 91 9.79 8.43 -8.33
C ASP A 91 9.28 7.94 -9.69
N ASP A 92 10.24 7.64 -10.56
CA ASP A 92 9.96 6.99 -11.84
C ASP A 92 9.71 5.49 -11.65
N VAL A 93 8.97 4.92 -12.60
CA VAL A 93 8.56 3.51 -12.54
C VAL A 93 9.69 2.62 -13.06
N THR A 94 10.40 1.95 -12.15
CA THR A 94 11.47 1.00 -12.48
C THR A 94 11.01 -0.46 -12.54
N PHE A 95 9.93 -0.79 -11.83
CA PHE A 95 9.29 -2.10 -11.83
C PHE A 95 7.80 -1.94 -12.14
N ASN A 96 7.25 -2.83 -12.97
CA ASN A 96 5.88 -2.73 -13.42
C ASN A 96 5.25 -4.12 -13.58
N ASN A 97 4.22 -4.41 -12.79
CA ASN A 97 3.39 -5.61 -12.91
C ASN A 97 1.93 -5.27 -13.23
N LEU A 98 1.70 -4.14 -13.90
CA LEU A 98 0.37 -3.67 -14.27
C LEU A 98 -0.24 -4.51 -15.40
N THR A 99 -1.48 -4.89 -15.18
CA THR A 99 -2.34 -5.64 -16.07
C THR A 99 -3.63 -4.86 -16.32
N GLY A 100 -4.25 -5.12 -17.47
CA GLY A 100 -5.46 -4.43 -17.89
C GLY A 100 -5.24 -2.99 -18.34
N VAL A 101 -6.32 -2.34 -18.73
CA VAL A 101 -6.32 -0.96 -19.22
C VAL A 101 -7.50 -0.24 -18.58
N CYS A 102 -7.20 0.79 -17.79
CA CYS A 102 -8.17 1.81 -17.44
C CYS A 102 -8.12 2.88 -18.56
N GLY A 103 -9.30 3.29 -19.04
CA GLY A 103 -9.50 4.04 -20.29
C GLY A 103 -8.83 5.42 -20.36
N SER A 104 -9.51 6.41 -20.93
CA SER A 104 -8.91 7.74 -21.18
C SER A 104 -8.81 8.65 -19.95
N GLY A 105 -9.09 8.14 -18.74
CA GLY A 105 -9.12 8.91 -17.49
C GLY A 105 -7.84 8.81 -16.65
N SER A 106 -7.91 9.36 -15.43
CA SER A 106 -6.88 9.15 -14.40
C SER A 106 -7.09 7.78 -13.77
N CYS A 107 -6.08 6.94 -13.86
CA CYS A 107 -6.09 5.56 -13.46
C CYS A 107 -5.11 5.33 -12.32
N CYS A 108 -5.50 4.48 -11.39
CA CYS A 108 -4.70 4.07 -10.24
C CYS A 108 -4.44 2.56 -10.34
N ALA A 109 -3.37 2.07 -9.72
CA ALA A 109 -3.10 0.63 -9.68
C ALA A 109 -3.50 0.01 -8.34
N ALA A 110 -4.21 -1.11 -8.40
CA ALA A 110 -4.51 -1.93 -7.23
C ALA A 110 -3.82 -3.30 -7.34
N MET A 111 -3.08 -3.69 -6.31
CA MET A 111 -2.41 -4.99 -6.23
C MET A 111 -3.42 -6.09 -5.86
N LYS A 112 -3.39 -7.19 -6.61
CA LYS A 112 -4.15 -8.42 -6.34
C LYS A 112 -3.35 -9.40 -5.49
N ALA A 113 -4.05 -10.41 -4.95
CA ALA A 113 -3.47 -11.51 -4.18
C ALA A 113 -2.47 -12.38 -4.98
N ASP A 114 -2.52 -12.35 -6.31
CA ASP A 114 -1.55 -13.01 -7.19
C ASP A 114 -0.30 -12.15 -7.48
N GLY A 115 -0.22 -10.95 -6.89
CA GLY A 115 0.89 -10.01 -7.04
C GLY A 115 0.88 -9.18 -8.33
N SER A 116 -0.06 -9.42 -9.25
CA SER A 116 -0.27 -8.55 -10.40
C SER A 116 -1.14 -7.34 -10.03
N TRP A 117 -0.97 -6.24 -10.76
CA TRP A 117 -1.67 -5.00 -10.47
C TRP A 117 -2.75 -4.76 -11.52
N GLU A 118 -3.90 -4.26 -11.12
CA GLU A 118 -5.00 -3.92 -12.02
C GLU A 118 -5.13 -2.41 -12.16
N SER A 119 -5.28 -1.93 -13.39
CA SER A 119 -5.50 -0.52 -13.67
C SER A 119 -6.99 -0.17 -13.57
N LEU A 120 -7.34 0.68 -12.60
CA LEU A 120 -8.72 0.98 -12.22
C LEU A 120 -8.96 2.49 -12.09
N GLN A 121 -10.24 2.91 -12.07
CA GLN A 121 -10.58 4.31 -11.81
C GLN A 121 -10.18 4.67 -10.37
N CYS A 122 -9.43 5.75 -10.19
CA CYS A 122 -8.94 6.19 -8.87
C CYS A 122 -10.07 6.48 -7.84
N THR A 123 -11.30 6.66 -8.31
CA THR A 123 -12.48 6.91 -7.48
C THR A 123 -13.10 5.65 -6.86
N GLU A 124 -12.62 4.45 -7.22
CA GLU A 124 -13.12 3.22 -6.62
C GLU A 124 -12.71 3.09 -5.15
N LYS A 125 -13.64 2.65 -4.31
CA LYS A 125 -13.40 2.44 -2.88
C LYS A 125 -12.67 1.14 -2.65
N ARG A 126 -11.41 1.20 -2.21
CA ARG A 126 -10.61 0.02 -1.85
C ARG A 126 -9.73 0.31 -0.66
N ASN A 127 -9.28 -0.76 -0.02
CA ASN A 127 -8.21 -0.66 0.98
C ASN A 127 -6.91 -0.24 0.30
N PHE A 128 -5.97 0.26 1.09
CA PHE A 128 -4.72 0.80 0.56
C PHE A 128 -3.54 0.42 1.46
N MET A 129 -2.36 0.31 0.85
CA MET A 129 -1.12 0.00 1.54
C MET A 129 -0.28 1.25 1.66
N CYS A 130 0.17 1.56 2.88
CA CYS A 130 1.07 2.70 3.13
C CYS A 130 2.43 2.23 3.64
N TYR A 131 3.46 3.01 3.36
CA TYR A 131 4.78 2.86 3.96
C TYR A 131 5.10 4.04 4.87
N LYS A 132 6.02 3.81 5.81
CA LYS A 132 6.62 4.87 6.63
C LYS A 132 8.11 4.92 6.34
N GLY A 133 8.57 6.04 5.80
CA GLY A 133 9.98 6.33 5.63
C GLY A 133 10.67 6.41 7.00
N GLY A 134 11.76 5.68 7.15
CA GLY A 134 12.68 5.86 8.27
C GLY A 134 13.69 6.94 7.89
N ASN A 135 13.67 8.07 8.58
CA ASN A 135 14.89 8.85 8.72
C ASN A 135 15.76 8.06 9.70
N TYR A 136 16.91 7.59 9.23
CA TYR A 136 17.95 7.06 10.09
C TYR A 136 18.31 8.07 11.19
#